data_AF-A0A2C1DWG1-F1
#
_entry.id   AF-A0A2C1DWG1-F1
#
_cell.length_a   1.000
_cell.length_b   1.000
_cell.length_c   1.000
_cell.angle_alpha   90.00
_cell.angle_beta   90.00
_cell.angle_gamma   90.00
#
_symmetry.space_group_name_H-M   'P 1'
#
loop_
_entity.id
_entity.type
_entity.pdbx_description
1 polymer ?
#
loop_
_entity_poly.entity_id
_entity_poly.type
_entity_poly.pdbx_seq_one_letter_code
_entity_poly.pdbx_strand_id
1 'polypeptide(L)'
;MSKNHTVLQAIIIHMNTNENWYDFISYCQQLEVGLRKLAFKHLDTFITNAKKWEYKDQQEFAITLFTILDTSNVKNEVLTFPLNCFLIDILYQWLEKDPSDSRPFRWMGLYMVSGNTDEDLEQLLRKAIKVGGDTEQEAMIHLVSYYINSLEFGTHEFPSDYCGDLNECKEKLPYMIQLIERIRDENIKEQIMWQIQEQLDLILDWLKNTQNPVDAVRLWEKEQIKEFENMIFYHLNNSSGC
;
A
#
# COMPACT_ATOMS: atom_id res chain seq x y z
N MET A 1 19.31 -10.42 19.43
CA MET A 1 18.53 -9.24 19.00
C MET A 1 19.06 -8.84 17.63
N SER A 2 18.32 -9.17 16.57
CA SER A 2 18.62 -8.68 15.22
C SER A 2 18.56 -7.14 15.26
N LYS A 3 19.61 -6.44 14.81
CA LYS A 3 19.51 -4.99 14.59
C LYS A 3 18.53 -4.80 13.44
N ASN A 4 17.37 -4.20 13.70
CA ASN A 4 16.51 -3.73 12.60
C ASN A 4 17.29 -2.65 11.85
N HIS A 5 17.77 -3.00 10.66
CA HIS A 5 18.45 -2.08 9.77
C HIS A 5 17.46 -1.05 9.23
N THR A 6 17.91 0.19 9.05
CA THR A 6 17.14 1.17 8.29
C THR A 6 17.03 0.72 6.82
N VAL A 7 16.09 1.26 6.05
CA VAL A 7 15.98 0.98 4.61
C VAL A 7 17.28 1.27 3.86
N LEU A 8 17.92 2.39 4.18
CA LEU A 8 19.20 2.77 3.60
C LEU A 8 20.27 1.69 3.87
N GLN A 9 20.35 1.19 5.10
CA GLN A 9 21.29 0.13 5.46
C GLN A 9 20.97 -1.19 4.73
N ALA A 10 19.70 -1.56 4.62
CA ALA A 10 19.29 -2.75 3.88
C ALA A 10 19.72 -2.64 2.40
N ILE A 11 19.47 -1.50 1.76
CA ILE A 11 19.91 -1.22 0.39
C ILE A 11 21.42 -1.33 0.27
N ILE A 12 22.18 -0.66 1.15
CA ILE A 12 23.64 -0.67 1.12
C ILE A 12 24.18 -2.10 1.28
N ILE A 13 23.61 -2.92 2.15
CA ILE A 13 24.06 -4.29 2.38
C ILE A 13 23.73 -5.19 1.18
N HIS A 14 22.50 -5.14 0.68
CA HIS A 14 22.00 -6.07 -0.32
C HIS A 14 22.43 -5.73 -1.75
N MET A 15 22.67 -4.46 -2.07
CA MET A 15 23.00 -4.02 -3.43
C MET A 15 24.51 -3.90 -3.69
N ASN A 16 25.37 -3.98 -2.66
CA ASN A 16 26.82 -3.78 -2.79
C ASN A 16 27.59 -4.91 -3.50
N THR A 17 26.89 -5.89 -4.06
CA THR A 17 27.48 -6.97 -4.86
C THR A 17 27.58 -6.62 -6.35
N ASN A 18 26.94 -5.53 -6.79
CA ASN A 18 26.93 -5.12 -8.19
C ASN A 18 27.65 -3.77 -8.37
N GLU A 19 28.80 -3.79 -9.06
CA GLU A 19 29.61 -2.58 -9.30
C GLU A 19 28.85 -1.50 -10.08
N ASN A 20 27.89 -1.89 -10.93
CA ASN A 20 27.07 -0.94 -11.69
C ASN A 20 26.17 -0.08 -10.77
N TRP A 21 25.90 -0.53 -9.54
CA TRP A 21 25.05 0.16 -8.58
C TRP A 21 25.84 1.05 -7.60
N TYR A 22 27.16 1.17 -7.77
CA TYR A 22 28.06 1.88 -6.87
C TYR A 22 27.59 3.31 -6.55
N ASP A 23 27.19 4.08 -7.56
CA ASP A 23 26.72 5.46 -7.35
C ASP A 23 25.38 5.49 -6.60
N PHE A 24 24.49 4.52 -6.80
CA PHE A 24 23.25 4.44 -6.01
C PHE A 24 23.51 4.08 -4.55
N ILE A 25 24.44 3.15 -4.30
CA ILE A 25 24.86 2.79 -2.94
C ILE A 25 25.50 4.00 -2.26
N SER A 26 26.36 4.72 -2.98
CA SER A 26 26.99 5.95 -2.49
C SER A 26 25.94 7.01 -2.17
N TYR A 27 24.91 7.17 -3.02
CA TYR A 27 23.75 8.01 -2.72
C TYR A 27 23.09 7.63 -1.38
N CYS A 28 22.82 6.34 -1.16
CA CYS A 28 22.21 5.86 0.07
C CYS A 28 23.10 6.09 1.31
N GLN A 29 24.41 5.84 1.20
CA GLN A 29 25.39 6.08 2.27
C GLN A 29 25.43 7.55 2.67
N GLN A 30 25.44 8.45 1.68
CA GLN A 30 25.47 9.89 1.94
C GLN A 30 24.15 10.41 2.53
N LEU A 31 23.00 9.83 2.16
CA LEU A 31 21.73 10.12 2.82
C LEU A 31 21.73 9.71 4.29
N GLU A 32 22.26 8.53 4.61
CA GLU A 32 22.30 7.99 5.97
C GLU A 32 23.05 8.92 6.94
N VAL A 33 24.13 9.56 6.48
CA VAL A 33 24.92 10.54 7.26
C VAL A 33 24.43 11.99 7.11
N GLY A 34 23.30 12.22 6.43
CA GLY A 34 22.67 13.54 6.28
C GLY A 34 23.32 14.46 5.24
N LEU A 35 24.23 13.97 4.39
CA LEU A 35 24.96 14.75 3.38
C LEU A 35 24.17 14.86 2.06
N ARG A 36 22.98 15.46 2.12
CA ARG A 36 22.02 15.53 0.99
C ARG A 36 22.64 16.02 -0.33
N LYS A 37 23.39 17.12 -0.31
CA LYS A 37 23.98 17.68 -1.55
C LYS A 37 24.96 16.72 -2.23
N LEU A 38 25.73 15.97 -1.46
CA LEU A 38 26.65 14.97 -2.00
C LEU A 38 25.88 13.73 -2.47
N ALA A 39 24.87 13.31 -1.70
CA ALA A 39 23.98 12.24 -2.09
C ALA A 39 23.37 12.50 -3.48
N PHE A 40 22.76 13.66 -3.72
CA PHE A 40 22.14 13.97 -5.01
C PHE A 40 23.12 13.98 -6.18
N LYS A 41 24.40 14.34 -5.97
CA LYS A 41 25.42 14.21 -7.04
C LYS A 41 25.64 12.76 -7.46
N HIS A 42 25.68 11.85 -6.49
CA HIS A 42 25.77 10.42 -6.76
C HIS A 42 24.51 9.90 -7.44
N LEU A 43 23.33 10.34 -6.99
CA LEU A 43 22.06 9.97 -7.64
C LEU A 43 21.99 10.43 -9.10
N ASP A 44 22.38 11.67 -9.39
CA ASP A 44 22.40 12.21 -10.75
C ASP A 44 23.35 11.41 -11.66
N THR A 45 24.52 11.06 -11.12
CA THR A 45 25.52 10.24 -11.82
C THR A 45 24.98 8.84 -12.09
N PHE A 46 24.38 8.22 -11.06
CA PHE A 46 23.73 6.91 -11.16
C PHE A 46 22.66 6.91 -12.26
N ILE A 47 21.68 7.81 -12.19
CA ILE A 47 20.56 7.85 -13.15
C ILE A 47 21.09 8.08 -14.58
N THR A 48 22.06 8.99 -14.75
CA THR A 48 22.66 9.28 -16.06
C THR A 48 23.33 8.05 -16.68
N ASN A 49 23.96 7.23 -15.86
CA ASN A 49 24.61 6.00 -16.32
C ASN A 49 23.59 4.87 -16.51
N ALA A 50 22.66 4.71 -15.56
CA ALA A 50 21.65 3.66 -15.58
C ALA A 50 20.71 3.75 -16.79
N LYS A 51 20.38 4.96 -17.23
CA LYS A 51 19.61 5.20 -18.46
C LYS A 51 20.26 4.65 -19.74
N LYS A 52 21.56 4.35 -19.71
CA LYS A 52 22.31 3.78 -20.85
C LYS A 52 22.41 2.26 -20.80
N TRP A 53 21.97 1.63 -19.70
CA TRP A 53 22.00 0.18 -19.58
C TRP A 53 20.96 -0.47 -20.49
N GLU A 54 21.17 -1.76 -20.75
CA GLU A 54 20.14 -2.59 -21.34
C GLU A 54 18.91 -2.63 -20.43
N TYR A 55 17.72 -2.70 -21.01
CA TYR A 55 16.47 -2.69 -20.26
C TYR A 55 16.43 -3.75 -19.15
N LYS A 56 17.00 -4.93 -19.40
CA LYS A 56 17.04 -6.03 -18.43
C LYS A 56 17.80 -5.63 -17.15
N ASP A 57 18.88 -4.86 -17.27
CA ASP A 57 19.68 -4.43 -16.13
C ASP A 57 18.98 -3.31 -15.34
N GLN A 58 18.26 -2.42 -16.04
CA GLN A 58 17.40 -1.42 -15.40
C GLN A 58 16.25 -2.09 -14.63
N GLN A 59 15.63 -3.09 -15.24
CA GLN A 59 14.57 -3.88 -14.63
C GLN A 59 15.07 -4.63 -13.40
N GLU A 60 16.25 -5.25 -13.46
CA GLU A 60 16.87 -5.95 -12.32
C GLU A 60 17.14 -4.98 -11.16
N PHE A 61 17.61 -3.77 -11.46
CA PHE A 61 17.77 -2.72 -10.45
C PHE A 61 16.44 -2.39 -9.78
N ALA A 62 15.37 -2.14 -10.56
CA ALA A 62 14.05 -1.84 -10.03
C ALA A 62 13.51 -2.99 -9.17
N ILE A 63 13.62 -4.24 -9.65
CA ILE A 63 13.21 -5.43 -8.90
C ILE A 63 13.92 -5.50 -7.56
N THR A 64 15.24 -5.33 -7.55
CA THR A 64 16.04 -5.42 -6.34
C THR A 64 15.64 -4.34 -5.34
N LEU A 65 15.54 -3.08 -5.81
CA LEU A 65 15.17 -1.95 -4.97
C LEU A 65 13.78 -2.15 -4.36
N PHE A 66 12.77 -2.44 -5.17
CA PHE A 66 11.40 -2.60 -4.66
C PHE A 66 11.24 -3.82 -3.77
N THR A 67 11.98 -4.91 -4.01
CA THR A 67 11.95 -6.07 -3.11
C THR A 67 12.45 -5.68 -1.72
N ILE A 68 13.50 -4.86 -1.63
CA ILE A 68 14.00 -4.35 -0.34
C ILE A 68 12.95 -3.43 0.30
N LEU A 69 12.33 -2.56 -0.49
CA LEU A 69 11.28 -1.65 0.00
C LEU A 69 10.03 -2.39 0.50
N ASP A 70 9.62 -3.47 -0.18
CA ASP A 70 8.49 -4.32 0.21
C ASP A 70 8.75 -4.93 1.60
N THR A 71 9.98 -5.33 1.90
CA THR A 71 10.37 -5.90 3.21
C THR A 71 10.57 -4.88 4.33
N SER A 72 10.39 -3.59 4.04
CA SER A 72 10.76 -2.51 4.95
C SER A 72 9.60 -1.65 5.40
N ASN A 73 9.59 -1.28 6.68
CA ASN A 73 8.52 -0.47 7.28
C ASN A 73 8.67 1.04 7.00
N VAL A 74 9.77 1.51 6.38
CA VAL A 74 10.06 2.95 6.20
C VAL A 74 10.34 3.26 4.73
N LYS A 75 9.29 3.61 3.98
CA LYS A 75 9.31 3.54 2.51
C LYS A 75 9.77 4.83 1.79
N ASN A 76 9.87 5.97 2.48
CA ASN A 76 9.86 7.29 1.81
C ASN A 76 11.22 8.00 1.65
N GLU A 77 12.28 7.61 2.36
CA GLU A 77 13.51 8.43 2.39
C GLU A 77 14.39 8.32 1.14
N VAL A 78 14.30 7.21 0.41
CA VAL A 78 15.13 6.90 -0.78
C VAL A 78 14.48 7.34 -2.09
N LEU A 79 13.15 7.31 -2.14
CA LEU A 79 12.34 7.53 -3.35
C LEU A 79 12.16 9.02 -3.66
N THR A 80 13.26 9.70 -3.95
CA THR A 80 13.25 11.10 -4.36
C THR A 80 12.67 11.27 -5.77
N PHE A 81 12.16 12.47 -6.06
CA PHE A 81 11.53 12.77 -7.35
C PHE A 81 12.35 12.33 -8.59
N PRO A 82 13.68 12.59 -8.69
CA PRO A 82 14.46 12.13 -9.84
C PRO A 82 14.51 10.60 -9.97
N LEU A 83 14.63 9.89 -8.85
CA LEU A 83 14.63 8.43 -8.81
C LEU A 83 13.25 7.88 -9.20
N ASN A 84 12.17 8.48 -8.70
CA ASN A 84 10.80 8.07 -9.05
C ASN A 84 10.54 8.22 -10.55
N CYS A 85 10.95 9.33 -11.17
CA CYS A 85 10.81 9.49 -12.62
C CYS A 85 11.53 8.37 -13.39
N PHE A 86 12.77 8.06 -12.99
CA PHE A 86 13.54 6.97 -13.62
C PHE A 86 12.88 5.60 -13.42
N LEU A 87 12.39 5.30 -12.22
CA LEU A 87 11.71 4.03 -11.93
C LEU A 87 10.37 3.92 -12.67
N ILE A 88 9.60 5.00 -12.76
CA ILE A 88 8.33 5.05 -13.49
C ILE A 88 8.54 4.70 -14.96
N ASP A 89 9.57 5.24 -15.62
CA ASP A 89 9.90 4.90 -17.01
C ASP A 89 10.14 3.38 -17.18
N ILE A 90 10.87 2.76 -16.23
CA ILE A 90 11.13 1.31 -16.22
C ILE A 90 9.82 0.53 -16.06
N LEU A 91 8.96 0.94 -15.12
CA LEU A 91 7.70 0.24 -14.83
C LEU A 91 6.71 0.34 -15.99
N TYR A 92 6.61 1.49 -16.67
CA TYR A 92 5.79 1.61 -17.87
C TYR A 92 6.31 0.72 -19.01
N GLN A 93 7.62 0.74 -19.27
CA GLN A 93 8.20 -0.11 -20.29
C GLN A 93 8.03 -1.60 -19.96
N TRP A 94 8.01 -1.96 -18.67
CA TRP A 94 7.69 -3.31 -18.24
C TRP A 94 6.25 -3.68 -18.61
N LEU A 95 5.28 -2.85 -18.25
CA LEU A 95 3.87 -3.09 -18.56
C LEU A 95 3.62 -3.23 -20.06
N GLU A 96 4.33 -2.48 -20.90
CA GLU A 96 4.24 -2.62 -22.36
C GLU A 96 4.74 -3.97 -22.86
N LYS A 97 5.82 -4.50 -22.25
CA LYS A 97 6.45 -5.76 -22.66
C LYS A 97 5.76 -6.99 -22.08
N ASP A 98 5.30 -6.89 -20.84
CA ASP A 98 4.65 -7.96 -20.11
C ASP A 98 3.51 -7.40 -19.22
N PRO A 99 2.31 -7.20 -19.78
CA PRO A 99 1.15 -6.72 -19.04
C PRO A 99 0.54 -7.79 -18.11
N SER A 100 1.09 -9.01 -18.10
CA SER A 100 0.65 -10.11 -17.25
C SER A 100 1.42 -10.20 -15.93
N ASP A 101 2.50 -9.42 -15.78
CA ASP A 101 3.20 -9.27 -14.52
C ASP A 101 2.46 -8.26 -13.63
N SER A 102 2.12 -8.69 -12.41
CA SER A 102 1.41 -7.86 -11.44
C SER A 102 2.32 -6.84 -10.72
N ARG A 103 3.62 -7.11 -10.65
CA ARG A 103 4.57 -6.32 -9.84
C ARG A 103 4.63 -4.84 -10.23
N PRO A 104 4.65 -4.45 -11.53
CA PRO A 104 4.69 -3.05 -11.88
C PRO A 104 3.44 -2.29 -11.44
N PHE A 105 2.26 -2.90 -11.58
CA PHE A 105 1.01 -2.31 -11.07
C PHE A 105 1.08 -2.11 -9.56
N ARG A 106 1.56 -3.11 -8.81
CA ARG A 106 1.72 -3.01 -7.35
C ARG A 106 2.66 -1.87 -6.99
N TRP A 107 3.88 -1.86 -7.55
CA TRP A 107 4.89 -0.88 -7.14
C TRP A 107 4.54 0.54 -7.56
N MET A 108 3.86 0.73 -8.71
CA MET A 108 3.30 2.03 -9.05
C MET A 108 2.24 2.47 -8.03
N GLY A 109 1.30 1.59 -7.67
CA GLY A 109 0.25 1.91 -6.69
C GLY A 109 0.76 2.16 -5.27
N LEU A 110 1.83 1.49 -4.85
CA LEU A 110 2.40 1.62 -3.49
C LEU A 110 3.39 2.78 -3.34
N TYR A 111 4.19 3.06 -4.38
CA TYR A 111 5.38 3.90 -4.23
C TYR A 111 5.37 5.17 -5.10
N MET A 112 4.53 5.24 -6.14
CA MET A 112 4.58 6.33 -7.13
C MET A 112 3.46 7.34 -6.94
N VAL A 113 3.59 8.15 -5.89
CA VAL A 113 2.61 9.18 -5.49
C VAL A 113 2.66 10.43 -6.38
N SER A 114 3.76 10.70 -7.09
CA SER A 114 3.93 11.98 -7.79
C SER A 114 3.02 12.11 -9.02
N GLY A 115 1.98 12.94 -8.90
CA GLY A 115 1.11 13.35 -10.01
C GLY A 115 -0.11 12.45 -10.22
N ASN A 116 -0.28 11.40 -9.42
CA ASN A 116 -1.44 10.52 -9.43
C ASN A 116 -2.43 10.94 -8.34
N THR A 117 -3.72 10.82 -8.61
CA THR A 117 -4.77 10.92 -7.59
C THR A 117 -4.84 9.63 -6.77
N ASP A 118 -5.44 9.66 -5.59
CA ASP A 118 -5.65 8.45 -4.79
C ASP A 118 -6.47 7.39 -5.56
N GLU A 119 -7.40 7.85 -6.42
CA GLU A 119 -8.18 6.98 -7.32
C GLU A 119 -7.28 6.25 -8.33
N ASP A 120 -6.26 6.91 -8.87
CA ASP A 120 -5.31 6.30 -9.80
C ASP A 120 -4.49 5.20 -9.10
N LEU A 121 -4.06 5.46 -7.86
CA LEU A 121 -3.32 4.50 -7.04
C LEU A 121 -4.18 3.30 -6.65
N GLU A 122 -5.43 3.53 -6.24
CA GLU A 122 -6.40 2.47 -5.96
C GLU A 122 -6.59 1.56 -7.19
N GLN A 123 -6.77 2.15 -8.38
CA GLN A 123 -6.95 1.40 -9.62
C GLN A 123 -5.73 0.53 -9.96
N LEU A 124 -4.51 1.05 -9.76
CA LEU A 124 -3.28 0.29 -9.94
C LEU A 124 -3.19 -0.91 -9.00
N LEU A 125 -3.50 -0.73 -7.70
CA LEU A 125 -3.49 -1.82 -6.73
C LEU A 125 -4.57 -2.88 -7.05
N ARG A 126 -5.79 -2.45 -7.41
CA ARG A 126 -6.86 -3.36 -7.88
C ARG A 126 -6.42 -4.16 -9.10
N LYS A 127 -5.73 -3.51 -10.05
CA LYS A 127 -5.20 -4.16 -11.25
C LYS A 127 -4.11 -5.17 -10.90
N ALA A 128 -3.20 -4.85 -9.97
CA ALA A 128 -2.19 -5.78 -9.48
C ALA A 128 -2.85 -7.04 -8.91
N ILE A 129 -3.82 -6.88 -8.01
CA ILE A 129 -4.56 -7.99 -7.37
C ILE A 129 -5.31 -8.83 -8.41
N LYS A 130 -5.91 -8.19 -9.42
CA LYS A 130 -6.61 -8.90 -10.51
C LYS A 130 -5.67 -9.77 -11.34
N VAL A 131 -4.42 -9.32 -11.55
CA VAL A 131 -3.43 -10.01 -12.39
C VAL A 131 -2.67 -11.08 -11.58
N GLY A 132 -2.19 -10.75 -10.38
CA GLY A 132 -1.38 -11.65 -9.56
C GLY A 132 -2.18 -12.51 -8.57
N GLY A 133 -3.47 -12.21 -8.37
CA GLY A 133 -4.31 -12.95 -7.45
C GLY A 133 -3.77 -12.89 -6.01
N ASP A 134 -3.71 -14.03 -5.33
CA ASP A 134 -3.34 -14.10 -3.91
C ASP A 134 -1.84 -13.95 -3.66
N THR A 135 -1.00 -13.84 -4.69
CA THR A 135 0.42 -13.49 -4.51
C THR A 135 0.60 -12.02 -4.15
N GLU A 136 -0.40 -11.17 -4.42
CA GLU A 136 -0.36 -9.72 -4.18
C GLU A 136 -0.80 -9.33 -2.77
N GLN A 137 -0.25 -10.00 -1.76
CA GLN A 137 -0.59 -9.78 -0.35
C GLN A 137 -0.38 -8.31 0.07
N GLU A 138 0.75 -7.71 -0.30
CA GLU A 138 1.06 -6.30 0.00
C GLU A 138 0.05 -5.33 -0.61
N ALA A 139 -0.39 -5.57 -1.85
CA ALA A 139 -1.39 -4.72 -2.49
C ALA A 139 -2.76 -4.86 -1.79
N MET A 140 -3.13 -6.07 -1.37
CA MET A 140 -4.37 -6.31 -0.63
C MET A 140 -4.35 -5.61 0.73
N ILE A 141 -3.29 -5.79 1.52
CA ILE A 141 -3.13 -5.18 2.84
C ILE A 141 -3.16 -3.65 2.74
N HIS A 142 -2.41 -3.08 1.78
CA HIS A 142 -2.39 -1.63 1.59
C HIS A 142 -3.75 -1.08 1.16
N LEU A 143 -4.45 -1.76 0.26
CA LEU A 143 -5.76 -1.29 -0.21
C LEU A 143 -6.83 -1.36 0.89
N VAL A 144 -6.77 -2.39 1.74
CA VAL A 144 -7.63 -2.47 2.93
C VAL A 144 -7.31 -1.35 3.91
N SER A 145 -6.03 -1.10 4.19
CA SER A 145 -5.61 0.01 5.06
C SER A 145 -6.05 1.37 4.52
N TYR A 146 -5.99 1.58 3.20
CA TYR A 146 -6.50 2.79 2.55
C TYR A 146 -8.01 2.99 2.79
N TYR A 147 -8.81 1.92 2.66
CA TYR A 147 -10.24 2.00 2.96
C TYR A 147 -10.54 2.24 4.44
N ILE A 148 -9.76 1.64 5.35
CA ILE A 148 -9.88 1.92 6.79
C ILE A 148 -9.61 3.40 7.06
N ASN A 149 -8.53 3.96 6.52
CA ASN A 149 -8.20 5.37 6.70
C ASN A 149 -9.32 6.29 6.17
N SER A 150 -9.99 5.89 5.07
CA SER A 150 -11.16 6.61 4.55
C SER A 150 -12.34 6.55 5.52
N LEU A 151 -12.57 5.41 6.20
CA LEU A 151 -13.60 5.29 7.24
C LEU A 151 -13.25 6.15 8.46
N GLU A 152 -12.00 6.10 8.94
CA GLU A 152 -11.51 6.92 10.05
C GLU A 152 -11.61 8.43 9.78
N PHE A 153 -11.31 8.84 8.54
CA PHE A 153 -11.54 10.22 8.12
C PHE A 153 -13.02 10.59 8.16
N GLY A 154 -13.88 9.69 7.68
CA GLY A 154 -15.33 9.83 7.73
C GLY A 154 -15.90 10.02 9.13
N THR A 155 -15.38 9.28 10.10
CA THR A 155 -15.83 9.35 11.50
C THR A 155 -15.18 10.47 12.31
N HIS A 156 -14.26 11.24 11.72
CA HIS A 156 -13.45 12.24 12.44
C HIS A 156 -14.26 13.31 13.18
N GLU A 157 -15.40 13.71 12.62
CA GLU A 157 -16.25 14.78 13.16
C GLU A 157 -17.40 14.25 14.04
N PHE A 158 -17.43 12.94 14.31
CA PHE A 158 -18.45 12.38 15.19
C PHE A 158 -18.41 12.98 16.60
N PRO A 159 -19.59 13.18 17.23
CA PRO A 159 -20.92 12.79 16.78
C PRO A 159 -21.62 13.83 15.87
N SER A 160 -20.93 14.90 15.48
CA SER A 160 -21.54 16.05 14.80
C SER A 160 -22.04 15.71 13.40
N ASP A 161 -21.20 15.10 12.58
CA ASP A 161 -21.54 14.68 11.21
C ASP A 161 -20.54 13.66 10.68
N TYR A 162 -20.87 13.00 9.56
CA TYR A 162 -19.95 12.14 8.82
C TYR A 162 -19.17 12.95 7.76
N CYS A 163 -17.84 12.95 7.84
CA CYS A 163 -16.95 13.69 6.94
C CYS A 163 -16.57 12.86 5.69
N GLY A 164 -17.49 12.70 4.75
CA GLY A 164 -17.24 11.95 3.52
C GLY A 164 -18.53 11.52 2.81
N ASP A 165 -18.40 10.61 1.84
CA ASP A 165 -19.56 10.00 1.17
C ASP A 165 -19.83 8.59 1.71
N LEU A 166 -20.90 8.44 2.49
CA LEU A 166 -21.35 7.14 2.99
C LEU A 166 -21.65 6.13 1.88
N ASN A 167 -22.04 6.59 0.68
CA ASN A 167 -22.27 5.68 -0.46
C ASN A 167 -20.96 5.09 -0.97
N GLU A 168 -19.88 5.88 -1.02
CA GLU A 168 -18.56 5.38 -1.39
C GLU A 168 -18.09 4.28 -0.43
N CYS A 169 -18.34 4.46 0.87
CA CYS A 169 -18.07 3.42 1.87
C CYS A 169 -18.91 2.16 1.63
N LYS A 170 -20.20 2.32 1.33
CA LYS A 170 -21.10 1.20 1.01
C LYS A 170 -20.63 0.43 -0.24
N GLU A 171 -20.12 1.11 -1.25
CA GLU A 171 -19.63 0.48 -2.48
C GLU A 171 -18.28 -0.23 -2.28
N LYS A 172 -17.39 0.32 -1.45
CA LYS A 172 -16.04 -0.23 -1.21
C LYS A 172 -16.03 -1.38 -0.20
N LEU A 173 -16.95 -1.39 0.77
CA LEU A 173 -16.98 -2.37 1.87
C LEU A 173 -17.04 -3.84 1.40
N PRO A 174 -17.91 -4.26 0.46
CA PRO A 174 -17.92 -5.64 -0.05
C PRO A 174 -16.58 -6.08 -0.65
N TYR A 175 -15.89 -5.17 -1.34
CA TYR A 175 -14.59 -5.48 -1.90
C TYR A 175 -13.52 -5.55 -0.81
N MET A 176 -13.54 -4.65 0.17
CA MET A 176 -12.65 -4.70 1.33
C MET A 176 -12.74 -6.06 2.06
N ILE A 177 -13.96 -6.54 2.32
CA ILE A 177 -14.26 -7.87 2.90
C ILE A 177 -13.57 -8.98 2.12
N GLN A 178 -13.78 -9.03 0.80
CA GLN A 178 -13.17 -10.05 -0.06
C GLN A 178 -11.65 -10.04 -0.01
N LEU A 179 -11.02 -8.87 0.12
CA LEU A 179 -9.58 -8.77 0.27
C LEU A 179 -9.12 -9.34 1.61
N ILE A 180 -9.82 -9.03 2.70
CA ILE A 180 -9.49 -9.51 4.05
C ILE A 180 -9.53 -11.03 4.14
N GLU A 181 -10.51 -11.68 3.49
CA GLU A 181 -10.58 -13.15 3.45
C GLU A 181 -9.35 -13.79 2.81
N ARG A 182 -8.76 -13.09 1.84
CA ARG A 182 -7.64 -13.54 1.00
C ARG A 182 -6.26 -13.16 1.58
N ILE A 183 -6.22 -12.32 2.62
CA ILE A 183 -5.01 -12.04 3.38
C ILE A 183 -4.60 -13.30 4.14
N ARG A 184 -3.33 -13.70 3.99
CA ARG A 184 -2.77 -14.94 4.55
C ARG A 184 -2.20 -14.77 5.96
N ASP A 185 -1.74 -13.57 6.28
CA ASP A 185 -1.20 -13.29 7.62
C ASP A 185 -2.37 -13.07 8.59
N GLU A 186 -2.63 -14.08 9.41
CA GLU A 186 -3.74 -14.06 10.37
C GLU A 186 -3.58 -12.95 11.42
N ASN A 187 -2.35 -12.57 11.80
CA ASN A 187 -2.16 -11.47 12.76
C ASN A 187 -2.55 -10.13 12.12
N ILE A 188 -2.13 -9.90 10.87
CA ILE A 188 -2.52 -8.69 10.13
C ILE A 188 -4.03 -8.67 9.91
N LYS A 189 -4.61 -9.83 9.58
CA LYS A 189 -6.06 -9.99 9.39
C LYS A 189 -6.82 -9.63 10.66
N GLU A 190 -6.44 -10.15 11.82
CA GLU A 190 -7.06 -9.81 13.11
C GLU A 190 -6.97 -8.31 13.43
N GLN A 191 -5.80 -7.70 13.23
CA GLN A 191 -5.61 -6.26 13.46
C GLN A 191 -6.54 -5.42 12.57
N ILE A 192 -6.57 -5.73 11.28
CA ILE A 192 -7.45 -5.09 10.30
C ILE A 192 -8.91 -5.23 10.70
N MET A 193 -9.32 -6.44 11.11
CA MET A 193 -10.71 -6.70 11.49
C MET A 193 -11.12 -5.91 12.72
N TRP A 194 -10.24 -5.81 13.72
CA TRP A 194 -10.48 -5.00 14.90
C TRP A 194 -10.65 -3.51 14.55
N GLN A 195 -9.76 -2.96 13.71
CA GLN A 195 -9.85 -1.56 13.27
C GLN A 195 -11.16 -1.26 12.53
N ILE A 196 -11.56 -2.12 11.60
CA ILE A 196 -12.81 -1.91 10.85
C ILE A 196 -14.02 -2.01 11.77
N GLN A 197 -14.01 -2.95 12.72
CA GLN A 197 -15.10 -3.10 13.68
C GLN A 197 -15.31 -1.81 14.48
N GLU A 198 -14.24 -1.21 15.01
CA GLU A 198 -14.35 0.06 15.75
C GLU A 198 -14.99 1.16 14.91
N GLN A 199 -14.58 1.30 13.64
CA GLN A 199 -15.12 2.33 12.76
C GLN A 199 -16.60 2.09 12.40
N LEU A 200 -16.98 0.84 12.12
CA LEU A 200 -18.36 0.52 11.77
C LEU A 200 -19.29 0.65 12.97
N ASP A 201 -18.86 0.28 14.17
CA ASP A 201 -19.65 0.45 15.39
C ASP A 201 -19.98 1.94 15.61
N LEU A 202 -19.00 2.83 15.41
CA LEU A 202 -19.20 4.28 15.47
C LEU A 202 -20.23 4.76 14.44
N ILE A 203 -20.12 4.34 13.19
CA ILE A 203 -21.04 4.78 12.12
C ILE A 203 -22.44 4.23 12.38
N LEU A 204 -22.57 2.98 12.81
CA LEU A 204 -23.86 2.36 13.14
C LEU A 204 -24.53 3.08 14.31
N ASP A 205 -23.78 3.41 15.35
CA ASP A 205 -24.31 4.14 16.50
C ASP A 205 -24.69 5.56 16.14
N TRP A 206 -23.91 6.25 15.30
CA TRP A 206 -24.27 7.56 14.79
C TRP A 206 -25.58 7.51 13.98
N LEU A 207 -25.70 6.60 13.00
CA LEU A 207 -26.92 6.45 12.18
C LEU A 207 -28.18 6.14 12.99
N LYS A 208 -28.06 5.34 14.06
CA LYS A 208 -29.19 5.07 14.98
C LYS A 208 -29.68 6.33 15.69
N ASN A 209 -28.80 7.32 15.90
CA ASN A 209 -29.06 8.50 16.71
C ASN A 209 -29.29 9.79 15.89
N THR A 210 -28.91 9.85 14.62
CA THR A 210 -29.01 11.07 13.77
C THR A 210 -30.12 11.06 12.73
N GLN A 211 -30.67 9.90 12.35
CA GLN A 211 -31.74 9.82 11.35
C GLN A 211 -33.06 9.29 11.92
N ASN A 212 -34.19 9.77 11.39
CA ASN A 212 -35.49 9.16 11.64
C ASN A 212 -35.35 7.64 11.38
N PRO A 213 -35.58 6.75 12.38
CA PRO A 213 -35.04 5.38 12.41
C PRO A 213 -35.47 4.46 11.26
N VAL A 214 -36.40 4.92 10.42
CA VAL A 214 -36.94 4.22 9.25
C VAL A 214 -36.04 4.37 8.02
N ASP A 215 -35.28 5.46 7.88
CA ASP A 215 -34.49 5.74 6.66
C ASP A 215 -33.01 5.35 6.83
N ALA A 216 -32.41 5.53 8.01
CA ALA A 216 -31.00 5.18 8.30
C ALA A 216 -30.72 3.67 8.15
N VAL A 217 -31.63 2.86 8.70
CA VAL A 217 -31.54 1.39 8.72
C VAL A 217 -31.91 0.79 7.36
N ARG A 218 -32.68 1.52 6.54
CA ARG A 218 -33.00 1.13 5.16
C ARG A 218 -31.89 1.49 4.17
N LEU A 219 -31.11 2.55 4.41
CA LEU A 219 -30.08 3.00 3.47
C LEU A 219 -28.83 2.11 3.45
N TRP A 220 -28.40 1.62 4.63
CA TRP A 220 -27.17 0.83 4.75
C TRP A 220 -27.38 -0.69 4.68
N GLU A 221 -28.64 -1.11 4.54
CA GLU A 221 -29.15 -2.48 4.40
C GLU A 221 -28.50 -3.52 5.33
N LYS A 222 -29.30 -3.91 6.32
CA LYS A 222 -29.20 -5.01 7.28
C LYS A 222 -28.57 -6.33 6.78
N GLU A 223 -28.39 -6.53 5.48
CA GLU A 223 -27.73 -7.70 4.90
C GLU A 223 -26.20 -7.54 4.84
N GLN A 224 -25.67 -6.40 4.39
CA GLN A 224 -24.21 -6.18 4.32
C GLN A 224 -23.59 -6.01 5.71
N ILE A 225 -24.28 -5.28 6.60
CA ILE A 225 -23.89 -5.18 8.01
C ILE A 225 -23.88 -6.57 8.65
N LYS A 226 -24.89 -7.41 8.36
CA LYS A 226 -24.98 -8.75 8.93
C LYS A 226 -23.95 -9.71 8.34
N GLU A 227 -23.62 -9.60 7.05
CA GLU A 227 -22.50 -10.33 6.44
C GLU A 227 -21.17 -9.94 7.11
N PHE A 228 -20.97 -8.64 7.35
CA PHE A 228 -19.78 -8.15 8.04
C PHE A 228 -19.73 -8.59 9.51
N GLU A 229 -20.82 -8.42 10.25
CA GLU A 229 -20.96 -8.91 11.63
C GLU A 229 -20.74 -10.43 11.71
N ASN A 230 -21.28 -11.21 10.75
CA ASN A 230 -21.07 -12.65 10.69
C ASN A 230 -19.61 -13.01 10.39
N MET A 231 -18.94 -12.26 9.50
CA MET A 231 -17.53 -12.43 9.20
C MET A 231 -16.66 -12.13 10.42
N ILE A 232 -16.91 -11.00 11.10
CA ILE A 232 -16.25 -10.64 12.36
C ILE A 232 -16.44 -11.76 13.38
N PHE A 233 -17.69 -12.17 13.60
CA PHE A 233 -18.04 -13.19 14.57
C PHE A 233 -17.39 -14.54 14.23
N TYR A 234 -17.32 -14.90 12.95
CA TYR A 234 -16.65 -16.12 12.49
C TYR A 234 -15.15 -16.09 12.80
N HIS A 235 -14.46 -15.00 12.51
CA HIS A 235 -13.01 -14.93 12.73
C HIS A 235 -12.65 -14.80 14.21
N LEU A 236 -13.30 -13.92 14.98
CA LEU A 236 -13.00 -13.73 16.42
C LEU A 236 -13.25 -15.01 17.25
N ASN A 237 -14.27 -15.81 16.89
CA ASN A 237 -14.54 -17.06 17.60
C ASN A 237 -13.62 -18.21 17.19
N ASN A 238 -13.02 -18.15 15.99
CA ASN A 238 -12.09 -19.16 15.52
C ASN A 238 -10.63 -18.87 15.92
N SER A 239 -10.27 -17.61 16.22
CA SER A 239 -8.95 -17.28 16.78
C SER A 239 -8.88 -17.36 18.31
N SER A 240 -10.02 -17.45 19.00
CA SER A 240 -10.08 -17.76 20.43
C SER A 240 -9.79 -19.24 20.77
N GLY A 241 -9.38 -20.04 19.77
CA GLY A 241 -9.11 -21.47 19.87
C GLY A 241 -7.64 -21.82 19.66
N CYS A 242 -6.73 -21.24 20.44
CA CYS A 242 -5.34 -21.70 20.64
C CYS A 242 -4.90 -21.48 22.08
#